data_AF-A0A5C4IYR2-F1
#
_entry.id   AF-A0A5C4IYR2-F1
#
_cell.length_a   1.000
_cell.length_b   1.000
_cell.length_c   1.000
_cell.angle_alpha   90.00
_cell.angle_beta   90.00
_cell.angle_gamma   90.00
#
_symmetry.space_group_name_H-M   'P 1'
#
loop_
_entity.id
_entity.type
_entity.pdbx_description
1 polymer ?
#
loop_
_entity_poly.entity_id
_entity_poly.type
_entity_poly.pdbx_seq_one_letter_code
_entity_poly.pdbx_strand_id
1 'polypeptide(L)'
;MNRALNNPHPGKGGYNNPVVLRAGWPSAGMLTTAPALAAFYRDLLAGRILHPETLRDAIRPRVSGPDRTMLVDSAFGLGFMRPAQTFFTPEAARESAFGHTGAGGAIGLADPDAGLALAYLPNLMSHMAAGDLRAYRLTEAAYASLT
;
A
#
# COMPACT_ATOMS: atom_id res chain seq x y z
N MET A 1 -14.98 9.49 -14.56
CA MET A 1 -14.30 8.60 -13.59
C MET A 1 -14.08 7.24 -14.25
N ASN A 2 -12.92 6.61 -14.05
CA ASN A 2 -12.57 5.33 -14.69
C ASN A 2 -13.54 4.21 -14.23
N ARG A 3 -14.11 3.44 -15.17
CA ARG A 3 -15.04 2.33 -14.87
C ARG A 3 -14.38 1.18 -14.08
N ALA A 4 -13.06 1.09 -14.10
CA ALA A 4 -12.29 0.06 -13.37
C ALA A 4 -12.40 0.16 -11.83
N LEU A 5 -12.64 1.36 -11.28
CA LEU A 5 -12.48 1.62 -9.83
C LEU A 5 -13.74 1.37 -8.98
N ASN A 6 -14.89 1.06 -9.60
CA ASN A 6 -16.18 0.87 -8.92
C ASN A 6 -16.99 -0.26 -9.58
N ASN A 7 -16.35 -1.39 -9.90
CA ASN A 7 -17.01 -2.57 -10.47
C ASN A 7 -16.63 -3.84 -9.68
N PRO A 8 -17.57 -4.50 -8.97
CA PRO A 8 -18.98 -4.13 -8.81
C PRO A 8 -19.17 -2.80 -8.07
N HIS A 9 -20.30 -2.12 -8.33
CA HIS A 9 -20.61 -0.85 -7.70
C HIS A 9 -20.97 -1.07 -6.22
N PRO A 10 -20.37 -0.34 -5.26
CA PRO A 10 -20.55 -0.60 -3.82
C PRO A 10 -21.94 -0.22 -3.27
N GLY A 11 -22.76 0.48 -4.06
CA GLY A 11 -24.14 0.82 -3.72
C GLY A 11 -24.28 2.07 -2.84
N LYS A 12 -25.45 2.25 -2.22
CA LYS A 12 -25.72 3.40 -1.34
C LYS A 12 -24.79 3.35 -0.11
N GLY A 13 -24.10 4.46 0.17
CA GLY A 13 -23.10 4.55 1.23
C GLY A 13 -21.68 4.18 0.80
N GLY A 14 -21.46 3.77 -0.46
CA GLY A 14 -20.13 3.43 -0.96
C GLY A 14 -19.51 2.27 -0.18
N TYR A 15 -18.21 2.31 0.07
CA TYR A 15 -17.50 1.28 0.83
C TYR A 15 -17.91 1.17 2.31
N ASN A 16 -18.66 2.15 2.84
CA ASN A 16 -19.31 2.06 4.16
C ASN A 16 -20.62 1.25 4.14
N ASN A 17 -21.07 0.74 2.99
CA ASN A 17 -22.22 -0.14 2.90
C ASN A 17 -22.00 -1.42 3.73
N PRO A 18 -22.88 -1.77 4.69
CA PRO A 18 -22.73 -2.96 5.53
C PRO A 18 -22.68 -4.30 4.77
N VAL A 19 -23.09 -4.35 3.50
CA VAL A 19 -22.90 -5.52 2.63
C VAL A 19 -21.45 -5.58 2.15
N VAL A 20 -20.89 -4.47 1.69
CA VAL A 20 -19.48 -4.37 1.22
C VAL A 20 -18.51 -4.65 2.38
N LEU A 21 -18.75 -4.06 3.56
CA LEU A 21 -17.94 -4.27 4.76
C LEU A 21 -17.90 -5.74 5.21
N ARG A 22 -18.97 -6.50 5.01
CA ARG A 22 -19.05 -7.93 5.36
C ARG A 22 -18.60 -8.87 4.24
N ALA A 23 -18.54 -8.39 2.99
CA ALA A 23 -18.15 -9.20 1.84
C ALA A 23 -16.62 -9.36 1.70
N GLY A 24 -15.81 -8.55 2.40
CA GLY A 24 -14.36 -8.73 2.47
C GLY A 24 -13.65 -8.68 1.11
N TRP A 25 -14.11 -7.81 0.20
CA TRP A 25 -13.58 -7.71 -1.18
C TRP A 25 -12.05 -7.52 -1.17
N PRO A 26 -11.23 -8.46 -1.70
CA PRO A 26 -9.78 -8.43 -1.49
C PRO A 26 -9.06 -7.17 -2.01
N SER A 27 -9.63 -6.46 -3.00
CA SER A 27 -9.05 -5.25 -3.59
C SER A 27 -9.39 -3.94 -2.85
N ALA A 28 -10.42 -3.92 -1.99
CA ALA A 28 -10.95 -2.66 -1.43
C ALA A 28 -11.72 -2.78 -0.09
N GLY A 29 -11.92 -3.98 0.42
CA GLY A 29 -12.74 -4.29 1.60
C GLY A 29 -11.94 -4.69 2.85
N MET A 30 -10.64 -4.39 2.89
CA MET A 30 -9.82 -4.66 4.08
C MET A 30 -10.22 -3.74 5.24
N LEU A 31 -10.52 -4.35 6.39
CA LEU A 31 -10.75 -3.65 7.66
C LEU A 31 -9.65 -4.04 8.64
N THR A 32 -8.88 -3.06 9.12
CA THR A 32 -7.73 -3.27 10.00
C THR A 32 -7.41 -1.99 10.78
N THR A 33 -6.57 -2.10 11.81
CA THR A 33 -5.98 -0.95 12.51
C THR A 33 -4.55 -0.73 12.02
N ALA A 34 -4.02 0.49 12.17
CA ALA A 34 -2.65 0.77 11.74
C ALA A 34 -1.59 -0.12 12.46
N PRO A 35 -1.67 -0.37 13.79
CA PRO A 35 -0.77 -1.32 14.45
C PRO A 35 -0.87 -2.74 13.90
N ALA A 36 -2.07 -3.23 13.56
CA ALA A 36 -2.25 -4.56 13.00
C ALA A 36 -1.67 -4.69 11.57
N LEU A 37 -1.86 -3.67 10.72
CA LEU A 37 -1.27 -3.67 9.37
C LEU A 37 0.26 -3.52 9.40
N ALA A 38 0.80 -2.66 10.28
CA ALA A 38 2.25 -2.58 10.49
C ALA A 38 2.82 -3.89 11.04
N ALA A 39 2.11 -4.57 11.96
CA ALA A 39 2.48 -5.88 12.46
C ALA A 39 2.50 -6.95 11.35
N PHE A 40 1.51 -6.96 10.44
CA PHE A 40 1.51 -7.84 9.27
C PHE A 40 2.75 -7.64 8.38
N TYR A 41 3.10 -6.40 8.05
CA TYR A 41 4.30 -6.09 7.26
C TYR A 41 5.61 -6.47 7.98
N ARG A 42 5.69 -6.22 9.29
CA ARG A 42 6.79 -6.69 10.15
C ARG A 42 6.90 -8.21 10.18
N ASP A 43 5.77 -8.92 10.17
CA ASP A 43 5.71 -10.38 10.24
C ASP A 43 6.03 -11.04 8.89
N LEU A 44 5.79 -10.35 7.77
CA LEU A 44 6.38 -10.69 6.47
C LEU A 44 7.91 -10.57 6.51
N LEU A 45 8.46 -9.42 6.92
CA LEU A 45 9.91 -9.20 7.00
C LEU A 45 10.62 -10.23 7.89
N ALA A 46 10.01 -10.58 9.02
CA ALA A 46 10.54 -11.55 9.97
C ALA A 46 10.32 -13.03 9.55
N GLY A 47 9.81 -13.29 8.34
CA GLY A 47 9.60 -14.65 7.82
C GLY A 47 8.53 -15.46 8.56
N ARG A 48 7.64 -14.80 9.34
CA ARG A 48 6.59 -15.47 10.14
C ARG A 48 5.36 -15.88 9.34
N ILE A 49 5.13 -15.24 8.19
CA ILE A 49 3.96 -15.48 7.32
C ILE A 49 4.37 -16.20 6.03
N LEU A 50 5.50 -15.80 5.42
CA LEU A 50 6.07 -16.38 4.22
C LEU A 50 7.54 -16.73 4.48
N HIS A 51 8.06 -17.75 3.80
CA HIS A 51 9.51 -17.99 3.81
C HIS A 51 10.24 -16.77 3.18
N PRO A 52 11.42 -16.36 3.69
CA PRO A 52 12.12 -15.17 3.18
C PRO A 52 12.39 -15.19 1.66
N GLU A 53 12.69 -16.37 1.10
CA GLU A 53 12.82 -16.55 -0.36
C GLU A 53 11.52 -16.23 -1.11
N THR A 54 10.38 -16.67 -0.59
CA THR A 54 9.05 -16.44 -1.18
C THR A 54 8.70 -14.95 -1.14
N LEU A 55 9.01 -14.26 -0.04
CA LEU A 55 8.83 -12.81 0.04
C LEU A 55 9.74 -12.09 -0.97
N ARG A 56 11.03 -12.45 -1.05
CA ARG A 56 11.96 -11.83 -2.01
C ARG A 56 11.55 -12.03 -3.47
N ASP A 57 11.03 -13.19 -3.86
CA ASP A 57 10.47 -13.35 -5.22
C ASP A 57 9.15 -12.57 -5.41
N ALA A 58 8.29 -12.52 -4.40
CA ALA A 58 7.04 -11.77 -4.47
C ALA A 58 7.26 -10.25 -4.59
N ILE A 59 8.26 -9.68 -3.93
CA ILE A 59 8.54 -8.23 -4.01
C ILE A 59 9.49 -7.86 -5.17
N ARG A 60 10.15 -8.82 -5.83
CA ARG A 60 11.01 -8.56 -6.99
C ARG A 60 10.22 -7.87 -8.12
N PRO A 61 10.74 -6.79 -8.75
CA PRO A 61 10.05 -6.11 -9.85
C PRO A 61 9.64 -7.07 -10.97
N ARG A 62 8.36 -7.00 -11.37
CA ARG A 62 7.77 -7.75 -12.50
C ARG A 62 7.38 -6.84 -13.65
N VAL A 63 6.96 -5.62 -13.34
CA VAL A 63 6.61 -4.57 -14.29
C VAL A 63 6.93 -3.20 -13.69
N SER A 64 7.34 -2.26 -14.54
CA SER A 64 7.54 -0.85 -14.21
C SER A 64 7.27 0.00 -15.45
N GLY A 65 6.69 1.18 -15.28
CA GLY A 65 6.41 2.15 -16.35
C GLY A 65 4.93 2.54 -16.49
N PRO A 66 4.49 3.03 -17.66
CA PRO A 66 3.18 3.66 -17.81
C PRO A 66 1.99 2.74 -17.56
N ASP A 67 1.19 3.06 -16.54
CA ASP A 67 -0.01 2.31 -16.18
C ASP A 67 -1.22 2.73 -17.04
N ARG A 68 -1.85 1.77 -17.72
CA ARG A 68 -3.00 2.03 -18.63
C ARG A 68 -4.31 2.37 -17.91
N THR A 69 -4.37 2.17 -16.59
CA THR A 69 -5.56 2.41 -15.75
C THR A 69 -5.40 3.69 -14.92
N MET A 70 -4.21 3.89 -14.36
CA MET A 70 -3.86 5.04 -13.51
C MET A 70 -3.31 6.23 -14.31
N LEU A 71 -2.83 6.02 -15.54
CA LEU A 71 -2.30 7.03 -16.47
C LEU A 71 -1.06 7.79 -15.92
N VAL A 72 -0.31 7.13 -15.05
CA VAL A 72 0.95 7.55 -14.41
C VAL A 72 1.86 6.33 -14.31
N ASP A 73 3.13 6.51 -14.00
CA ASP A 73 4.04 5.38 -13.84
C ASP A 73 3.73 4.57 -12.58
N SER A 74 3.60 3.25 -12.75
CA SER A 74 3.46 2.28 -11.66
C SER A 74 4.59 1.24 -11.71
N ALA A 75 4.85 0.60 -10.59
CA ALA A 75 5.76 -0.53 -10.50
C ALA A 75 5.20 -1.57 -9.53
N PHE A 76 5.32 -2.84 -9.89
CA PHE A 76 4.75 -3.96 -9.12
C PHE A 76 5.66 -5.18 -9.08
N GLY A 77 5.63 -5.86 -7.93
CA GLY A 77 5.99 -7.26 -7.79
C GLY A 77 4.80 -8.19 -8.10
N LEU A 78 4.70 -9.31 -7.40
CA LEU A 78 3.48 -10.11 -7.33
C LEU A 78 2.54 -9.54 -6.26
N GLY A 79 1.63 -8.66 -6.68
CA GLY A 79 0.59 -8.06 -5.82
C GLY A 79 1.05 -6.87 -4.96
N PHE A 80 2.33 -6.78 -4.61
CA PHE A 80 2.90 -5.62 -3.93
C PHE A 80 3.29 -4.51 -4.91
N MET A 81 2.96 -3.26 -4.57
CA MET A 81 3.52 -2.08 -5.21
C MET A 81 5.01 -1.94 -4.90
N ARG A 82 5.75 -1.38 -5.86
CA ARG A 82 7.14 -0.93 -5.75
C ARG A 82 7.22 0.58 -6.00
N PRO A 83 8.23 1.29 -5.45
CA PRO A 83 8.31 2.75 -5.53
C PRO A 83 8.16 3.28 -6.95
N ALA A 84 7.16 4.15 -7.13
CA ALA A 84 6.72 4.71 -8.41
C ALA A 84 5.80 5.91 -8.15
N GLN A 85 5.23 6.54 -9.18
CA GLN A 85 4.27 7.65 -8.98
C GLN A 85 3.00 7.18 -8.22
N THR A 86 2.59 5.92 -8.38
CA THR A 86 1.46 5.31 -7.65
C THR A 86 1.80 4.85 -6.22
N PHE A 87 3.08 4.73 -5.87
CA PHE A 87 3.56 4.39 -4.52
C PHE A 87 4.70 5.36 -4.19
N PHE A 88 4.30 6.60 -3.91
CA PHE A 88 5.21 7.72 -3.68
C PHE A 88 5.86 7.62 -2.30
N THR A 89 7.14 7.25 -2.28
CA THR A 89 7.94 7.03 -1.07
C THR A 89 9.09 8.03 -0.97
N PRO A 90 9.62 8.32 0.25
CA PRO A 90 10.83 9.11 0.43
C PRO A 90 12.05 8.43 -0.19
N GLU A 91 13.14 9.18 -0.37
CA GLU A 91 14.35 8.72 -1.05
C GLU A 91 14.96 7.46 -0.42
N ALA A 92 15.07 7.42 0.90
CA ALA A 92 15.58 6.28 1.67
C ALA A 92 14.79 4.96 1.49
N ALA A 93 13.60 5.02 0.89
CA ALA A 93 12.72 3.87 0.65
C ALA A 93 12.72 3.37 -0.81
N ARG A 94 13.32 4.12 -1.76
CA ARG A 94 13.09 3.92 -3.20
C ARG A 94 13.58 2.58 -3.74
N GLU A 95 14.68 2.06 -3.20
CA GLU A 95 15.32 0.86 -3.73
C GLU A 95 14.69 -0.45 -3.23
N SER A 96 14.24 -0.48 -1.97
CA SER A 96 13.95 -1.71 -1.23
C SER A 96 12.50 -1.84 -0.77
N ALA A 97 11.79 -0.73 -0.54
CA ALA A 97 10.44 -0.76 0.02
C ALA A 97 9.42 -1.46 -0.89
N PHE A 98 8.43 -2.09 -0.26
CA PHE A 98 7.27 -2.69 -0.93
C PHE A 98 6.01 -2.48 -0.07
N GLY A 99 4.85 -2.53 -0.69
CA GLY A 99 3.60 -2.33 0.05
C GLY A 99 2.39 -2.13 -0.84
N HIS A 100 1.46 -1.29 -0.38
CA HIS A 100 0.34 -0.81 -1.21
C HIS A 100 -0.20 0.53 -0.68
N THR A 101 -0.65 1.39 -1.60
CA THR A 101 -1.42 2.61 -1.27
C THR A 101 -2.92 2.32 -1.29
N GLY A 102 -3.70 3.03 -0.47
CA GLY A 102 -5.15 2.97 -0.48
C GLY A 102 -5.75 4.33 -0.83
N ALA A 103 -6.83 4.31 -1.61
CA ALA A 103 -7.57 5.51 -1.99
C ALA A 103 -7.94 6.36 -0.76
N GLY A 104 -7.74 7.67 -0.82
CA GLY A 104 -7.91 8.58 0.33
C GLY A 104 -6.65 8.76 1.18
N GLY A 105 -5.53 8.14 0.82
CA GLY A 105 -4.22 8.39 1.42
C GLY A 105 -3.77 7.37 2.46
N ALA A 106 -4.38 6.19 2.51
CA ALA A 106 -3.87 5.09 3.31
C ALA A 106 -2.57 4.52 2.69
N ILE A 107 -1.70 3.98 3.53
CA ILE A 107 -0.49 3.28 3.09
C ILE A 107 -0.16 2.17 4.09
N GLY A 108 0.32 1.04 3.59
CA GLY A 108 1.03 0.03 4.37
C GLY A 108 2.26 -0.39 3.60
N LEU A 109 3.42 -0.44 4.27
CA LEU A 109 4.70 -0.73 3.66
C LEU A 109 5.64 -1.49 4.60
N ALA A 110 6.57 -2.21 4.00
CA ALA A 110 7.76 -2.74 4.64
C ALA A 110 9.00 -2.47 3.79
N ASP A 111 10.15 -2.44 4.45
CA ASP A 111 11.46 -2.27 3.85
C ASP A 111 12.41 -3.33 4.44
N PRO A 112 12.89 -4.30 3.63
CA PRO A 112 13.77 -5.35 4.11
C PRO A 112 15.18 -4.85 4.45
N ASP A 113 15.64 -3.75 3.82
CA ASP A 113 17.00 -3.26 3.96
C ASP A 113 17.09 -2.28 5.15
N ALA A 114 16.04 -1.48 5.35
CA ALA A 114 15.91 -0.60 6.53
C ALA A 114 15.31 -1.31 7.77
N GLY A 115 14.81 -2.55 7.63
CA GLY A 115 14.14 -3.28 8.71
C GLY A 115 12.83 -2.64 9.20
N LEU A 116 12.24 -1.75 8.41
CA LEU A 116 11.10 -0.91 8.78
C LEU A 116 9.77 -1.52 8.32
N ALA A 117 8.74 -1.43 9.16
CA ALA A 117 7.35 -1.70 8.76
C ALA A 117 6.43 -0.60 9.31
N LEU A 118 5.59 -0.03 8.44
CA LEU A 118 4.79 1.14 8.74
C LEU A 118 3.40 1.02 8.11
N ALA A 119 2.39 1.55 8.81
CA ALA A 119 1.06 1.73 8.27
C ALA A 119 0.44 3.06 8.74
N TYR A 120 -0.26 3.73 7.83
CA TYR A 120 -1.03 4.94 8.11
C TYR A 120 -2.41 4.81 7.46
N LEU A 121 -3.46 4.92 8.27
CA LEU A 121 -4.85 4.66 7.89
C LEU A 121 -5.71 5.87 8.30
N PRO A 122 -5.87 6.89 7.44
CA PRO A 122 -6.74 8.02 7.72
C PRO A 122 -8.21 7.64 7.53
N ASN A 123 -9.09 8.15 8.41
CA ASN A 123 -10.54 8.14 8.19
C ASN A 123 -11.00 9.33 7.31
N LEU A 124 -10.33 10.48 7.44
CA LEU A 124 -10.50 11.62 6.52
C LEU A 124 -9.70 11.37 5.24
N MET A 125 -10.39 10.82 4.24
CA MET A 125 -9.86 10.62 2.90
C MET A 125 -9.41 11.95 2.29
N SER A 126 -8.21 11.99 1.72
CA SER A 126 -7.84 13.07 0.78
C SER A 126 -8.46 12.82 -0.60
N HIS A 127 -8.40 13.82 -1.47
CA HIS A 127 -8.80 13.68 -2.88
C HIS A 127 -7.78 12.92 -3.74
N MET A 128 -6.68 12.42 -3.15
CA MET A 128 -5.61 11.74 -3.84
C MET A 128 -5.84 10.23 -3.89
N ALA A 129 -5.64 9.63 -5.07
CA ALA A 129 -5.62 8.17 -5.23
C ALA A 129 -4.30 7.56 -4.72
N ALA A 130 -3.19 8.30 -4.84
CA ALA A 130 -1.85 7.97 -4.36
C ALA A 130 -1.10 9.29 -4.04
N GLY A 131 0.01 9.21 -3.28
CA GLY A 131 0.85 10.39 -3.01
C GLY A 131 0.29 11.38 -1.98
N ASP A 132 -0.41 10.89 -0.95
CA ASP A 132 -0.86 11.73 0.16
C ASP A 132 0.34 12.25 0.98
N LEU A 133 0.50 13.56 1.08
CA LEU A 133 1.63 14.18 1.80
C LEU A 133 1.65 13.87 3.30
N ARG A 134 0.52 13.48 3.91
CA ARG A 134 0.46 13.05 5.32
C ARG A 134 1.17 11.71 5.48
N ALA A 135 0.85 10.77 4.58
CA ALA A 135 1.49 9.45 4.52
C ALA A 135 2.98 9.56 4.17
N TYR A 136 3.33 10.39 3.18
CA TYR A 136 4.72 10.63 2.78
C TYR A 136 5.55 11.19 3.94
N ARG A 137 5.13 12.28 4.58
CA ARG A 137 5.88 12.94 5.67
C ARG A 137 6.04 12.05 6.90
N LEU A 138 5.03 11.25 7.24
CA LEU A 138 5.13 10.28 8.33
C LEU A 138 6.15 9.18 8.00
N THR A 139 6.15 8.71 6.75
CA THR A 139 7.12 7.72 6.27
C THR A 139 8.53 8.29 6.30
N GLU A 140 8.73 9.49 5.74
CA GLU A 140 10.01 10.21 5.74
C GLU A 140 10.58 10.41 7.16
N ALA A 141 9.74 10.83 8.12
CA ALA A 141 10.13 10.97 9.51
C ALA A 141 10.50 9.62 10.17
N ALA A 142 9.83 8.52 9.78
CA ALA A 142 10.16 7.18 10.28
C ALA A 142 11.54 6.71 9.77
N TYR A 143 11.85 6.89 8.48
CA TYR A 143 13.18 6.59 7.93
C TYR A 143 14.28 7.47 8.56
N ALA A 144 14.01 8.77 8.75
CA ALA A 144 14.93 9.69 9.42
C ALA A 144 15.16 9.40 10.91
N SER A 145 14.40 8.47 11.50
CA SER A 145 14.56 8.02 12.90
C SER A 145 15.34 6.70 13.03
N LEU A 146 15.87 6.17 11.92
CA LEU A 146 16.70 4.94 11.90
C LEU A 146 18.21 5.24 11.96
N THR A 147 18.59 6.52 11.96
CA THR A 147 19.96 7.06 12.03
C THR A 147 20.20 7.75 13.35
#